data_AF-A9G9Q7-F1
#
_entry.id   AF-A9G9Q7-F1
#
_cell.length_a   1.000
_cell.length_b   1.000
_cell.length_c   1.000
_cell.angle_alpha   90.00
_cell.angle_beta   90.00
_cell.angle_gamma   90.00
#
_symmetry.space_group_name_H-M   'P 1'
#
loop_
_entity.id
_entity.type
_entity.pdbx_description
1 polymer ?
#
loop_
_entity_poly.entity_id
_entity_poly.type
_entity_poly.pdbx_seq_one_letter_code
_entity_poly.pdbx_strand_id
1 'polypeptide(L)'
;MELMSNSLKIPMPGAAPTDLASRSRRLGWSARADAGRARSFVALRGRMLASPSLAGALHFMQVTNRPWEPHELRAWLDNHVIAPGWMRPPRAVREPGAETVALGELDERPEAVAVLTGRARRRVGSALLDFVAPDPEGKFLRAALYSARVRWAAVGDRSGWLPAPRESDFLSDVVLSLFAAAILSGPDIYQRHMTVCSHCGRVAFAQEARPSTAACPRCDGEVRWRVPLAGAGRRRGGGGTGEERA
;
A
#
# COMPACT_ATOMS: atom_id res chain seq x y z
N MET A 1 -81.07 -31.77 -4.76
CA MET A 1 -80.23 -31.49 -3.59
C MET A 1 -78.81 -31.90 -3.99
N GLU A 2 -77.85 -30.99 -3.82
CA GLU A 2 -76.40 -31.07 -4.16
C GLU A 2 -76.07 -31.11 -5.67
N LEU A 3 -75.60 -30.05 -6.35
CA LEU A 3 -74.44 -29.14 -6.24
C LEU A 3 -73.11 -29.68 -6.81
N MET A 4 -72.69 -29.02 -7.91
CA MET A 4 -71.34 -28.54 -8.27
C MET A 4 -70.30 -29.60 -8.68
N SER A 5 -69.92 -29.67 -9.96
CA SER A 5 -68.94 -28.83 -10.71
C SER A 5 -67.59 -29.52 -10.83
N ASN A 6 -67.11 -29.73 -12.06
CA ASN A 6 -65.67 -29.86 -12.32
C ASN A 6 -65.29 -29.45 -13.76
N SER A 7 -64.73 -28.25 -13.84
CA SER A 7 -63.44 -27.88 -14.44
C SER A 7 -63.11 -28.32 -15.87
N LEU A 8 -63.27 -27.35 -16.78
CA LEU A 8 -62.61 -27.29 -18.09
C LEU A 8 -61.13 -26.89 -17.92
N LYS A 9 -60.23 -27.67 -18.52
CA LYS A 9 -58.81 -27.36 -18.73
C LYS A 9 -58.64 -26.38 -19.89
N ILE A 10 -57.96 -25.27 -19.65
CA ILE A 10 -57.33 -24.45 -20.69
C ILE A 10 -55.86 -24.23 -20.27
N PRO A 11 -54.86 -24.65 -21.06
CA PRO A 11 -53.47 -24.27 -20.83
C PRO A 11 -53.19 -22.89 -21.46
N MET A 12 -52.61 -21.98 -20.68
CA MET A 12 -52.08 -20.68 -21.13
C MET A 12 -50.57 -20.59 -20.84
N PRO A 13 -49.83 -19.78 -21.61
CA PRO A 13 -48.40 -19.94 -21.84
C PRO A 13 -47.56 -19.38 -20.68
N GLY A 14 -46.52 -20.14 -20.31
CA GLY A 14 -45.51 -19.69 -19.36
C GLY A 14 -44.66 -18.56 -19.94
N ALA A 15 -44.91 -17.33 -19.49
CA ALA A 15 -43.97 -16.23 -19.63
C ALA A 15 -42.95 -16.32 -18.50
N ALA A 16 -41.71 -16.71 -18.83
CA ALA A 16 -40.56 -16.50 -17.97
C ALA A 16 -39.95 -15.12 -18.30
N PRO A 17 -39.75 -14.23 -17.32
CA PRO A 17 -38.89 -13.08 -17.51
C PRO A 17 -37.55 -13.23 -16.77
N THR A 18 -36.50 -13.18 -17.58
CA THR A 18 -35.28 -12.38 -17.40
C THR A 18 -34.21 -12.80 -16.38
N ASP A 19 -33.27 -13.63 -16.86
CA ASP A 19 -31.89 -13.76 -16.34
C ASP A 19 -30.89 -12.81 -17.05
N LEU A 20 -31.39 -11.85 -17.85
CA LEU A 20 -30.56 -10.87 -18.58
C LEU A 20 -30.28 -9.58 -17.79
N ALA A 21 -31.15 -9.23 -16.83
CA ALA A 21 -31.00 -8.03 -15.99
C ALA A 21 -29.88 -8.18 -14.94
N SER A 22 -29.68 -9.40 -14.44
CA SER A 22 -28.62 -9.78 -13.50
C SER A 22 -27.22 -9.72 -14.15
N ARG A 23 -27.11 -10.06 -15.44
CA ARG A 23 -25.86 -10.04 -16.21
C ARG A 23 -25.44 -8.62 -16.63
N SER A 24 -26.38 -7.80 -17.10
CA SER A 24 -26.13 -6.39 -17.45
C SER A 24 -25.71 -5.55 -16.22
N ARG A 25 -26.33 -5.81 -15.06
CA ARG A 25 -26.00 -5.09 -13.81
C ARG A 25 -24.60 -5.43 -13.26
N ARG A 26 -24.10 -6.65 -13.47
CA ARG A 26 -22.72 -7.05 -13.11
C ARG A 26 -21.67 -6.40 -14.03
N LEU A 27 -21.94 -6.34 -15.34
CA LEU A 27 -21.04 -5.70 -16.32
C LEU A 27 -20.95 -4.18 -16.12
N GLY A 28 -22.07 -3.51 -15.79
CA GLY A 28 -22.07 -2.08 -15.47
C GLY A 28 -21.37 -1.74 -14.15
N TRP A 29 -21.34 -2.67 -13.19
CA TRP A 29 -20.64 -2.50 -11.92
C TRP A 29 -19.12 -2.64 -12.08
N SER A 30 -18.65 -3.67 -12.81
CA SER A 30 -17.21 -3.87 -13.06
C SER A 30 -16.61 -2.68 -13.80
N ALA A 31 -17.27 -2.21 -14.88
CA ALA A 31 -16.79 -1.07 -15.65
C ALA A 31 -16.68 0.24 -14.81
N ARG A 32 -17.60 0.47 -13.87
CA ARG A 32 -17.50 1.63 -12.95
C ARG A 32 -16.40 1.47 -11.90
N ALA A 33 -16.20 0.26 -11.37
CA ALA A 33 -15.12 -0.03 -10.44
C ALA A 33 -13.75 0.14 -11.10
N ASP A 34 -13.61 -0.30 -12.36
CA ASP A 34 -12.39 -0.19 -13.15
C ASP A 34 -12.09 1.28 -13.51
N ALA A 35 -13.10 2.06 -13.90
CA ALA A 35 -12.94 3.50 -14.13
C ALA A 35 -12.53 4.26 -12.85
N GLY A 36 -13.09 3.89 -11.70
CA GLY A 36 -12.70 4.46 -10.40
C GLY A 36 -11.24 4.14 -10.04
N ARG A 37 -10.80 2.90 -10.29
CA ARG A 37 -9.41 2.45 -10.06
C ARG A 37 -8.41 3.11 -11.02
N ALA A 38 -8.78 3.30 -12.28
CA ALA A 38 -7.97 4.01 -13.26
C ALA A 38 -7.74 5.47 -12.84
N ARG A 39 -8.81 6.16 -12.41
CA ARG A 39 -8.71 7.54 -11.90
C ARG A 39 -7.84 7.62 -10.64
N SER A 40 -8.00 6.70 -9.70
CA SER A 40 -7.14 6.66 -8.50
C SER A 40 -5.68 6.34 -8.86
N PHE A 41 -5.43 5.50 -9.86
CA PHE A 41 -4.06 5.25 -10.31
C PHE A 41 -3.42 6.47 -10.99
N VAL A 42 -4.16 7.24 -11.78
CA VAL A 42 -3.67 8.52 -12.35
C VAL A 42 -3.33 9.51 -11.23
N ALA A 43 -4.20 9.64 -10.22
CA ALA A 43 -3.92 10.47 -9.05
C ALA A 43 -2.69 9.99 -8.27
N LEU A 44 -2.50 8.67 -8.11
CA LEU A 44 -1.30 8.08 -7.52
C LEU A 44 -0.07 8.44 -8.34
N ARG A 45 -0.10 8.27 -9.66
CA ARG A 45 1.04 8.60 -10.53
C ARG A 45 1.42 10.06 -10.42
N GLY A 46 0.44 10.97 -10.40
CA GLY A 46 0.67 12.40 -10.15
C GLY A 46 1.35 12.64 -8.81
N ARG A 47 0.89 11.98 -7.74
CA ARG A 47 1.51 12.07 -6.41
C ARG A 47 2.92 11.49 -6.36
N MET A 48 3.15 10.35 -7.02
CA MET A 48 4.47 9.72 -7.10
C MET A 48 5.49 10.62 -7.78
N LEU A 49 5.10 11.23 -8.91
CA LEU A 49 5.96 12.16 -9.65
C LEU A 49 6.25 13.45 -8.86
N ALA A 50 5.32 13.86 -7.99
CA ALA A 50 5.46 15.07 -7.18
C ALA A 50 6.08 14.85 -5.78
N SER A 51 6.29 13.60 -5.35
CA SER A 51 6.71 13.27 -3.98
C SER A 51 8.20 12.94 -3.91
N PRO A 52 9.07 13.88 -3.47
CA PRO A 52 10.50 13.61 -3.31
C PRO A 52 10.76 12.54 -2.24
N SER A 53 9.93 12.47 -1.19
CA SER A 53 10.06 11.45 -0.15
C SER A 53 9.79 10.05 -0.70
N LEU A 54 8.70 9.86 -1.46
CA LEU A 54 8.39 8.57 -2.06
C LEU A 54 9.41 8.18 -3.11
N ALA A 55 9.90 9.12 -3.92
CA ALA A 55 10.97 8.86 -4.87
C ALA A 55 12.22 8.33 -4.17
N GLY A 56 12.64 8.96 -3.07
CA GLY A 56 13.77 8.51 -2.26
C GLY A 56 13.54 7.13 -1.62
N ALA A 57 12.35 6.89 -1.09
CA ALA A 57 11.99 5.59 -0.50
C ALA A 57 12.01 4.46 -1.54
N LEU A 58 11.46 4.71 -2.73
CA LEU A 58 11.45 3.75 -3.82
C LEU A 58 12.85 3.52 -4.39
N HIS A 59 13.68 4.57 -4.52
CA HIS A 59 15.09 4.44 -4.92
C HIS A 59 15.84 3.50 -3.96
N PHE A 60 15.67 3.67 -2.66
CA PHE A 60 16.28 2.77 -1.67
C PHE A 60 15.81 1.32 -1.83
N MET A 61 14.52 1.14 -2.10
CA MET A 61 13.88 -0.17 -2.28
C MET A 61 14.05 -0.75 -3.69
N GLN A 62 14.78 -0.08 -4.58
CA GLN A 62 15.09 -0.65 -5.89
C GLN A 62 15.88 -1.94 -5.69
N VAL A 63 15.30 -3.04 -6.19
CA VAL A 63 15.95 -4.34 -6.11
C VAL A 63 17.04 -4.40 -7.17
N THR A 64 18.28 -4.42 -6.71
CA THR A 64 19.49 -4.57 -7.50
C THR A 64 19.95 -6.03 -7.52
N ASN A 65 20.75 -6.43 -8.53
CA ASN A 65 21.33 -7.77 -8.61
C ASN A 65 22.59 -7.92 -7.75
N ARG A 66 23.08 -6.82 -7.19
CA ARG A 66 24.25 -6.75 -6.33
C ARG A 66 23.92 -5.97 -5.06
N PRO A 67 24.68 -6.15 -3.96
CA PRO A 67 24.61 -5.27 -2.81
C PRO A 67 24.87 -3.82 -3.19
N TRP A 68 24.41 -2.91 -2.32
CA TRP A 68 24.75 -1.50 -2.46
C TRP A 68 26.20 -1.26 -2.06
N GLU A 69 26.88 -0.50 -2.90
CA GLU A 69 28.21 0.02 -2.67
C GLU A 69 28.15 1.22 -1.72
N PRO A 70 29.23 1.53 -0.99
CA PRO A 70 29.31 2.68 -0.09
C PRO A 70 28.87 4.01 -0.72
N HIS A 71 29.37 4.32 -1.92
CA HIS A 71 29.06 5.55 -2.63
C HIS A 71 27.57 5.66 -3.00
N GLU A 72 26.88 4.54 -3.23
CA GLU A 72 25.44 4.53 -3.52
C GLU A 72 24.62 4.87 -2.27
N LEU A 73 25.01 4.33 -1.11
CA LEU A 73 24.37 4.67 0.17
C LEU A 73 24.61 6.15 0.52
N ARG A 74 25.84 6.64 0.35
CA ARG A 74 26.18 8.06 0.55
C ARG A 74 25.35 8.96 -0.36
N ALA A 75 25.39 8.70 -1.67
CA ALA A 75 24.63 9.46 -2.65
C ALA A 75 23.12 9.42 -2.37
N TRP A 76 22.59 8.29 -1.90
CA TRP A 76 21.18 8.20 -1.53
C TRP A 76 20.84 9.06 -0.31
N LEU A 77 21.65 9.01 0.75
CA LEU A 77 21.46 9.86 1.94
C LEU A 77 21.50 11.33 1.56
N ASP A 78 22.52 11.73 0.79
CA ASP A 78 22.71 13.11 0.36
C ASP A 78 21.53 13.60 -0.48
N ASN A 79 21.16 12.86 -1.53
CA ASN A 79 20.17 13.31 -2.51
C ASN A 79 18.73 13.22 -2.00
N HIS A 80 18.40 12.24 -1.15
CA HIS A 80 17.01 11.94 -0.79
C HIS A 80 16.64 12.24 0.66
N VAL A 81 17.62 12.49 1.52
CA VAL A 81 17.37 12.74 2.95
C VAL A 81 17.95 14.09 3.38
N ILE A 82 19.22 14.35 3.06
CA ILE A 82 19.94 15.52 3.56
C ILE A 82 19.64 16.76 2.71
N ALA A 83 19.87 16.71 1.40
CA ALA A 83 19.64 17.85 0.50
C ALA A 83 18.18 18.34 0.50
N PRO A 84 17.16 17.45 0.59
CA PRO A 84 15.77 17.88 0.80
C PRO A 84 15.48 18.51 2.17
N GLY A 85 16.41 18.44 3.11
CA GLY A 85 16.27 19.02 4.45
C GLY A 85 15.47 18.17 5.44
N TRP A 86 15.31 16.87 5.18
CA TRP A 86 14.57 15.97 6.11
C TRP A 86 15.38 15.61 7.34
N MET A 87 16.71 15.58 7.22
CA MET A 87 17.64 15.23 8.28
C MET A 87 18.94 16.00 8.09
N ARG A 88 19.66 16.28 9.18
CA ARG A 88 21.06 16.66 9.09
C ARG A 88 21.93 15.45 8.72
N PRO A 89 23.16 15.65 8.21
CA PRO A 89 24.08 14.55 7.97
C PRO A 89 24.31 13.73 9.25
N PRO A 90 24.02 12.41 9.25
CA PRO A 90 24.20 11.59 10.42
C PRO A 90 25.69 11.33 10.66
N ARG A 91 26.12 11.24 11.91
CA ARG A 91 27.53 10.88 12.23
C ARG A 91 27.86 9.45 11.83
N ALA A 92 26.88 8.55 11.94
CA ALA A 92 27.01 7.14 11.62
C ALA A 92 25.67 6.58 11.13
N VAL A 93 25.74 5.55 10.30
CA VAL A 93 24.59 4.79 9.81
C VAL A 93 24.47 3.51 10.62
N ARG A 94 23.24 3.19 11.05
CA ARG A 94 22.95 2.05 11.92
C ARG A 94 21.72 1.28 11.48
N GLU A 95 21.75 -0.02 11.71
CA GLU A 95 20.60 -0.91 11.51
C GLU A 95 20.69 -2.10 12.50
N PRO A 96 19.58 -2.58 13.08
CA PRO A 96 19.62 -3.69 14.04
C PRO A 96 20.29 -4.96 13.50
N GLY A 97 21.35 -5.38 14.19
CA GLY A 97 22.19 -6.54 13.87
C GLY A 97 23.08 -6.37 12.64
N ALA A 98 23.26 -5.14 12.16
CA ALA A 98 24.42 -4.76 11.38
C ALA A 98 25.41 -3.99 12.28
N GLU A 99 26.66 -3.95 11.87
CA GLU A 99 27.64 -3.04 12.45
C GLU A 99 27.24 -1.58 12.20
N THR A 100 27.51 -0.70 13.17
CA THR A 100 27.35 0.75 12.97
C THR A 100 28.57 1.28 12.24
N VAL A 101 28.36 2.01 11.14
CA VAL A 101 29.45 2.52 10.31
C VAL A 101 29.42 4.05 10.32
N ALA A 102 30.54 4.69 10.66
CA ALA A 102 30.63 6.15 10.61
C ALA A 102 30.42 6.65 9.18
N LEU A 103 29.75 7.80 9.01
CA LEU A 103 29.45 8.34 7.67
C LEU A 103 30.75 8.66 6.89
N GLY A 104 31.82 9.06 7.59
CA GLY A 104 33.13 9.31 6.99
C GLY A 104 33.85 8.04 6.52
N GLU A 105 33.49 6.87 7.07
CA GLU A 105 34.20 5.59 6.87
C GLU A 105 33.43 4.62 5.96
N LEU A 106 32.29 5.04 5.38
CA LEU A 106 31.48 4.17 4.52
C LEU A 106 32.30 3.51 3.42
N ASP A 107 33.15 4.29 2.76
CA ASP A 107 33.94 3.87 1.59
C ASP A 107 35.01 2.81 1.96
N GLU A 108 35.39 2.75 3.23
CA GLU A 108 36.34 1.77 3.78
C GLU A 108 35.66 0.48 4.26
N ARG A 109 34.32 0.45 4.29
CA ARG A 109 33.51 -0.63 4.91
C ARG A 109 32.45 -1.22 3.97
N PRO A 110 32.79 -1.63 2.73
CA PRO A 110 31.81 -2.08 1.73
C PRO A 110 30.95 -3.27 2.20
N GLU A 111 31.52 -4.24 2.89
CA GLU A 111 30.78 -5.40 3.42
C GLU A 111 29.76 -4.99 4.48
N ALA A 112 30.13 -4.06 5.37
CA ALA A 112 29.23 -3.56 6.40
C ALA A 112 28.07 -2.76 5.78
N VAL A 113 28.34 -1.95 4.74
CA VAL A 113 27.31 -1.22 3.96
C VAL A 113 26.34 -2.20 3.28
N ALA A 114 26.85 -3.28 2.70
CA ALA A 114 26.02 -4.34 2.11
C ALA A 114 25.08 -4.97 3.15
N VAL A 115 25.59 -5.28 4.35
CA VAL A 115 24.78 -5.84 5.45
C VAL A 115 23.76 -4.83 5.98
N LEU A 116 24.16 -3.57 6.21
CA LEU A 116 23.31 -2.46 6.64
C LEU A 116 22.11 -2.29 5.71
N THR A 117 22.38 -2.09 4.42
CA THR A 117 21.34 -1.84 3.40
C THR A 117 20.45 -3.06 3.20
N GLY A 118 21.02 -4.27 3.19
CA GLY A 118 20.28 -5.52 3.09
C GLY A 118 19.31 -5.73 4.26
N ARG A 119 19.76 -5.47 5.50
CA ARG A 119 18.90 -5.56 6.69
C ARG A 119 17.81 -4.49 6.70
N ALA A 120 18.17 -3.25 6.37
CA ALA A 120 17.22 -2.15 6.32
C ALA A 120 16.10 -2.44 5.31
N ARG A 121 16.45 -2.89 4.10
CA ARG A 121 15.48 -3.29 3.07
C ARG A 121 14.55 -4.42 3.52
N ARG A 122 15.09 -5.46 4.16
CA ARG A 122 14.26 -6.55 4.71
C ARG A 122 13.25 -6.01 5.72
N ARG A 123 13.69 -5.16 6.64
CA ARG A 123 12.82 -4.58 7.68
C ARG A 123 11.76 -3.64 7.09
N VAL A 124 12.12 -2.81 6.11
CA VAL A 124 11.16 -1.96 5.37
C VAL A 124 10.16 -2.84 4.61
N GLY A 125 10.63 -3.88 3.91
CA GLY A 125 9.79 -4.82 3.20
C GLY A 125 8.76 -5.49 4.10
N SER A 126 9.17 -5.99 5.27
CA SER A 126 8.25 -6.58 6.26
C SER A 126 7.20 -5.59 6.77
N ALA A 127 7.59 -4.34 7.03
CA ALA A 127 6.64 -3.31 7.46
C ALA A 127 5.62 -2.94 6.37
N LEU A 128 6.05 -2.92 5.10
CA LEU A 128 5.14 -2.68 3.97
C LEU A 128 4.27 -3.90 3.65
N LEU A 129 4.75 -5.12 3.91
CA LEU A 129 3.93 -6.34 3.81
C LEU A 129 2.78 -6.32 4.83
N ASP A 130 3.04 -5.92 6.07
CA ASP A 130 1.98 -5.68 7.08
C ASP A 130 0.97 -4.64 6.57
N PHE A 131 1.45 -3.54 5.99
CA PHE A 131 0.59 -2.48 5.47
C PHE A 131 -0.37 -2.92 4.36
N VAL A 132 0.07 -3.81 3.47
CA VAL A 132 -0.74 -4.30 2.36
C VAL A 132 -1.49 -5.60 2.67
N ALA A 133 -1.41 -6.09 3.91
CA ALA A 133 -2.16 -7.27 4.36
C ALA A 133 -3.69 -7.01 4.34
N PRO A 134 -4.52 -8.08 4.30
CA PRO A 134 -5.98 -7.93 4.36
C PRO A 134 -6.46 -7.15 5.58
N ASP A 135 -5.87 -7.46 6.74
CA ASP A 135 -6.08 -6.81 8.03
C ASP A 135 -4.76 -6.19 8.51
N PRO A 136 -4.40 -5.01 8.01
CA PRO A 136 -3.10 -4.41 8.30
C PRO A 136 -3.11 -3.85 9.72
N GLU A 137 -2.13 -4.25 10.54
CA GLU A 137 -2.02 -3.64 11.86
C GLU A 137 -1.53 -2.20 11.77
N GLY A 138 -0.80 -1.82 10.71
CA GLY A 138 -0.33 -0.46 10.50
C GLY A 138 0.72 -0.04 11.54
N LYS A 139 1.47 -1.01 12.07
CA LYS A 139 2.44 -0.83 13.16
C LYS A 139 3.47 0.24 12.83
N PHE A 140 3.97 0.26 11.60
CA PHE A 140 5.01 1.22 11.20
C PHE A 140 4.48 2.65 11.09
N LEU A 141 3.23 2.86 10.67
CA LEU A 141 2.63 4.21 10.61
C LEU A 141 2.43 4.76 12.02
N ARG A 142 1.95 3.93 12.96
CA ARG A 142 1.85 4.30 14.37
C ARG A 142 3.22 4.64 14.95
N ALA A 143 4.23 3.82 14.68
CA ALA A 143 5.60 4.08 15.13
C ALA A 143 6.14 5.40 14.56
N ALA A 144 5.91 5.70 13.28
CA ALA A 144 6.34 6.95 12.66
C ALA A 144 5.69 8.18 13.31
N LEU A 145 4.39 8.11 13.63
CA LEU A 145 3.65 9.17 14.32
C LEU A 145 4.15 9.36 15.76
N TYR A 146 4.20 8.27 16.54
CA TYR A 146 4.56 8.34 17.97
C TYR A 146 6.02 8.69 18.22
N SER A 147 6.94 8.29 17.33
CA SER A 147 8.34 8.68 17.41
C SER A 147 8.64 10.04 16.77
N ALA A 148 7.61 10.76 16.31
CA ALA A 148 7.72 12.05 15.61
C ALA A 148 8.67 12.00 14.41
N ARG A 149 8.69 10.87 13.68
CA ARG A 149 9.47 10.69 12.44
C ARG A 149 8.76 11.23 11.22
N VAL A 150 7.53 11.69 11.40
CA VAL A 150 6.80 12.50 10.44
C VAL A 150 6.23 13.69 11.19
N ARG A 151 6.07 14.80 10.47
CA ARG A 151 5.45 16.01 11.01
C ARG A 151 4.44 16.57 10.03
N TRP A 152 3.37 17.13 10.56
CA TRP A 152 2.45 17.92 9.74
C TRP A 152 3.10 19.27 9.44
N ALA A 153 3.03 19.71 8.19
CA ALA A 153 3.42 21.05 7.80
C ALA A 153 2.35 21.66 6.90
N ALA A 154 2.05 22.93 7.14
CA ALA A 154 1.26 23.76 6.25
C ALA A 154 2.18 24.86 5.69
N VAL A 155 2.40 24.86 4.37
CA VAL A 155 3.19 25.86 3.66
C VAL A 155 2.30 26.49 2.59
N GLY A 156 1.82 27.70 2.87
CA GLY A 156 0.78 28.36 2.06
C GLY A 156 -0.49 27.49 2.00
N ASP A 157 -1.02 27.30 0.80
CA ASP A 157 -2.23 26.50 0.57
C ASP A 157 -1.99 24.98 0.57
N ARG A 158 -0.74 24.54 0.77
CA ARG A 158 -0.40 23.11 0.76
C ARG A 158 -0.12 22.65 2.18
N SER A 159 -0.95 21.71 2.65
CA SER A 159 -0.71 21.00 3.90
C SER A 159 -0.44 19.53 3.63
N GLY A 160 0.44 18.93 4.42
CA GLY A 160 0.82 17.53 4.24
C GLY A 160 1.78 17.02 5.30
N TRP A 161 1.95 15.70 5.30
CA TRP A 161 2.94 15.04 6.12
C TRP A 161 4.32 15.14 5.46
N LEU A 162 5.29 15.61 6.22
CA LEU A 162 6.69 15.64 5.83
C LEU A 162 7.48 14.60 6.63
N PRO A 163 8.50 13.97 6.03
CA PRO A 163 9.46 13.18 6.78
C PRO A 163 10.18 14.07 7.80
N ALA A 164 10.45 13.50 8.97
CA ALA A 164 11.27 14.10 10.02
C ALA A 164 12.15 13.04 10.72
N PRO A 165 12.92 12.22 9.97
CA PRO A 165 13.84 11.28 10.57
C PRO A 165 14.95 12.01 11.35
N ARG A 166 15.50 11.34 12.35
CA ARG A 166 16.60 11.84 13.20
C ARG A 166 17.92 11.21 12.77
N GLU A 167 19.03 11.91 13.04
CA GLU A 167 20.39 11.39 12.79
C GLU A 167 20.66 10.06 13.49
N SER A 168 19.95 9.81 14.60
CA SER A 168 20.00 8.57 15.35
C SER A 168 18.92 7.57 14.92
N ASP A 169 18.06 7.81 13.94
CA ASP A 169 17.15 6.73 13.51
C ASP A 169 17.93 5.59 12.83
N PHE A 170 17.37 4.38 12.89
CA PHE A 170 17.89 3.28 12.07
C PHE A 170 17.65 3.57 10.59
N LEU A 171 18.48 3.05 9.70
CA LEU A 171 18.35 3.26 8.27
C LEU A 171 16.96 2.84 7.75
N SER A 172 16.42 1.72 8.25
CA SER A 172 15.05 1.30 7.96
C SER A 172 14.00 2.30 8.44
N ASP A 173 14.17 2.89 9.62
CA ASP A 173 13.24 3.89 10.17
C ASP A 173 13.29 5.21 9.39
N VAL A 174 14.48 5.60 8.90
CA VAL A 174 14.64 6.73 7.97
C VAL A 174 13.82 6.47 6.70
N VAL A 175 13.99 5.31 6.06
CA VAL A 175 13.24 4.96 4.84
C VAL A 175 11.74 4.86 5.10
N LEU A 176 11.33 4.26 6.22
CA LEU A 176 9.92 4.16 6.62
C LEU A 176 9.28 5.53 6.88
N SER A 177 10.05 6.51 7.36
CA SER A 177 9.55 7.89 7.51
C SER A 177 9.19 8.51 6.15
N LEU A 178 9.97 8.23 5.11
CA LEU A 178 9.71 8.71 3.75
C LEU A 178 8.44 8.09 3.17
N PHE A 179 8.24 6.78 3.37
CA PHE A 179 6.99 6.10 3.02
C PHE A 179 5.81 6.62 3.84
N ALA A 180 5.96 6.77 5.15
CA ALA A 180 4.90 7.22 6.05
C ALA A 180 4.38 8.60 5.65
N ALA A 181 5.25 9.56 5.36
CA ALA A 181 4.85 10.89 4.90
C ALA A 181 3.99 10.85 3.62
N ALA A 182 4.37 10.01 2.66
CA ALA A 182 3.61 9.82 1.43
C ALA A 182 2.26 9.11 1.67
N ILE A 183 2.26 8.04 2.46
CA ILE A 183 1.11 7.19 2.74
C ILE A 183 0.07 7.94 3.59
N LEU A 184 0.48 8.65 4.64
CA LEU A 184 -0.44 9.40 5.52
C LEU A 184 -1.19 10.50 4.75
N SER A 185 -0.62 11.00 3.65
CA SER A 185 -1.28 11.98 2.77
C SER A 185 -2.38 11.37 1.87
N GLY A 186 -2.59 10.05 1.92
CA GLY A 186 -3.71 9.38 1.27
C GLY A 186 -3.62 7.87 1.35
N PRO A 187 -3.86 7.25 2.52
CA PRO A 187 -3.55 5.84 2.76
C PRO A 187 -4.29 4.89 1.81
N ASP A 188 -5.54 5.21 1.48
CA ASP A 188 -6.39 4.39 0.60
C ASP A 188 -5.78 4.19 -0.79
N ILE A 189 -5.11 5.21 -1.34
CA ILE A 189 -4.54 5.13 -2.68
C ILE A 189 -3.35 4.17 -2.72
N TYR A 190 -2.54 4.19 -1.66
CA TYR A 190 -1.40 3.29 -1.52
C TYR A 190 -1.86 1.87 -1.25
N GLN A 191 -2.83 1.67 -0.34
CA GLN A 191 -3.34 0.32 -0.06
C GLN A 191 -3.92 -0.37 -1.31
N ARG A 192 -4.59 0.37 -2.19
CA ARG A 192 -5.21 -0.19 -3.41
C ARG A 192 -4.20 -0.57 -4.49
N HIS A 193 -3.09 0.15 -4.57
CA HIS A 193 -2.19 0.07 -5.73
C HIS A 193 -0.80 -0.46 -5.38
N MET A 194 -0.35 -0.33 -4.13
CA MET A 194 0.95 -0.82 -3.69
C MET A 194 0.97 -2.34 -3.68
N THR A 195 2.04 -2.88 -4.23
CA THR A 195 2.34 -4.30 -4.24
C THR A 195 3.73 -4.51 -3.65
N VAL A 196 3.90 -5.54 -2.81
CA VAL A 196 5.18 -5.84 -2.15
C VAL A 196 5.50 -7.32 -2.35
N CYS A 197 6.70 -7.65 -2.82
CA CYS A 197 7.14 -9.05 -2.91
C CYS A 197 7.48 -9.59 -1.51
N SER A 198 6.92 -10.74 -1.14
CA SER A 198 7.18 -11.40 0.15
C SER A 198 8.62 -11.92 0.29
N HIS A 199 9.28 -12.20 -0.83
CA HIS A 199 10.64 -12.75 -0.84
C HIS A 199 11.73 -11.67 -0.88
N CYS A 200 11.68 -10.78 -1.87
CA CYS A 200 12.72 -9.75 -2.07
C CYS A 200 12.34 -8.35 -1.58
N GLY A 201 11.13 -8.16 -1.05
CA GLY A 201 10.66 -6.85 -0.56
C GLY A 201 10.44 -5.79 -1.65
N ARG A 202 10.50 -6.17 -2.94
CA ARG A 202 10.27 -5.26 -4.07
C ARG A 202 8.94 -4.54 -3.93
N VAL A 203 8.98 -3.22 -3.93
CA VAL A 203 7.78 -2.36 -3.93
C VAL A 203 7.48 -1.93 -5.36
N ALA A 204 6.22 -2.07 -5.77
CA ALA A 204 5.73 -1.59 -7.07
C ALA A 204 4.28 -1.10 -6.94
N PHE A 205 3.78 -0.46 -7.98
CA PHE A 205 2.39 0.01 -8.05
C PHE A 205 1.70 -0.54 -9.29
N ALA A 206 0.50 -1.09 -9.10
CA ALA A 206 -0.28 -1.70 -10.17
C ALA A 206 -1.57 -0.90 -10.44
N GLN A 207 -1.80 -0.58 -11.72
CA GLN A 207 -3.02 0.06 -12.19
C GLN A 207 -4.23 -0.88 -12.03
N GLU A 208 -4.07 -2.10 -12.50
CA GLU A 208 -5.10 -3.15 -12.46
C GLU A 208 -4.93 -4.04 -11.22
N ALA A 209 -6.01 -4.72 -10.83
CA ALA A 209 -5.89 -5.78 -9.84
C ALA A 209 -5.02 -6.87 -10.48
N ARG A 210 -3.78 -7.06 -9.99
CA ARG A 210 -2.95 -8.15 -10.47
C ARG A 210 -3.68 -9.47 -10.23
N PRO A 211 -3.56 -10.45 -11.14
CA PRO A 211 -3.94 -11.83 -10.85
C PRO A 211 -3.23 -12.25 -9.56
N SER A 212 -3.92 -12.95 -8.65
CA SER A 212 -3.35 -13.54 -7.43
C SER A 212 -2.11 -14.42 -7.69
N THR A 213 -1.93 -14.85 -8.94
CA THR A 213 -0.83 -15.68 -9.43
C THR A 213 0.35 -14.90 -10.00
N ALA A 214 0.31 -13.56 -10.04
CA ALA A 214 1.39 -12.76 -10.61
C ALA A 214 2.64 -12.79 -9.72
N ALA A 215 3.64 -13.54 -10.16
CA ALA A 215 4.92 -13.65 -9.49
C ALA A 215 5.73 -12.34 -9.56
N CYS A 216 6.67 -12.19 -8.64
CA CYS A 216 7.62 -11.08 -8.66
C CYS A 216 8.54 -11.25 -9.86
N PRO A 217 8.62 -10.29 -10.80
CA PRO A 217 9.40 -10.43 -12.03
C PRO A 217 10.92 -10.53 -11.80
N ARG A 218 11.37 -10.43 -10.55
CA ARG A 218 12.78 -10.47 -10.18
C ARG A 218 13.22 -11.82 -9.59
N CYS A 219 12.35 -12.46 -8.81
CA CYS A 219 12.70 -13.65 -8.03
C CYS A 219 11.61 -14.73 -8.06
N ASP A 220 10.59 -14.53 -8.90
CA ASP A 220 9.39 -15.36 -9.02
C ASP A 220 8.62 -15.60 -7.71
N GLY A 221 8.95 -14.83 -6.67
CA GLY A 221 8.32 -14.90 -5.36
C GLY A 221 6.92 -14.30 -5.38
N GLU A 222 6.11 -14.70 -4.40
CA GLU A 222 4.75 -14.20 -4.26
C GLU A 222 4.73 -12.67 -4.06
N VAL A 223 3.78 -12.00 -4.72
CA VAL A 223 3.53 -10.57 -4.54
C VAL A 223 2.26 -10.42 -3.72
N ARG A 224 2.30 -9.55 -2.70
CA ARG A 224 1.17 -9.24 -1.83
C ARG A 224 0.64 -7.84 -2.13
N TRP A 225 -0.66 -7.68 -2.05
CA TRP A 225 -1.37 -6.41 -2.17
C TRP A 225 -2.73 -6.52 -1.48
N ARG A 226 -3.34 -5.39 -1.16
CA ARG A 226 -4.70 -5.40 -0.60
C ARG A 226 -5.71 -5.65 -1.72
N VAL A 227 -6.42 -6.78 -1.64
CA VAL A 227 -7.55 -7.04 -2.53
C VAL A 227 -8.68 -6.09 -2.15
N PRO A 228 -9.21 -5.27 -3.08
CA PRO A 228 -10.39 -4.47 -2.80
C PRO A 228 -11.53 -5.41 -2.41
N LEU A 229 -12.11 -5.23 -1.23
CA LEU A 229 -13.29 -5.99 -0.83
C LEU A 229 -14.37 -5.77 -1.90
N ALA A 230 -14.66 -6.81 -2.68
CA ALA A 230 -15.76 -6.82 -3.61
C ALA A 230 -17.06 -6.80 -2.80
N GLY A 231 -17.68 -5.63 -2.66
CA GLY A 231 -19.04 -5.48 -2.16
C GLY A 231 -19.25 -5.95 -0.73
N ALA A 232 -18.94 -5.10 0.26
CA ALA A 232 -19.72 -5.09 1.49
C ALA A 232 -21.14 -4.64 1.13
N GLY A 233 -21.97 -5.59 0.70
CA GLY A 233 -23.40 -5.39 0.54
C GLY A 233 -23.94 -4.86 1.87
N ARG A 234 -24.58 -3.69 1.81
CA ARG A 234 -25.34 -3.13 2.92
C ARG A 234 -26.24 -4.22 3.47
N ARG A 235 -25.92 -4.76 4.65
CA ARG A 235 -26.96 -5.38 5.48
C ARG A 235 -27.87 -4.23 5.88
N ARG A 236 -28.95 -4.01 5.11
CA ARG A 236 -30.11 -3.28 5.59
C ARG A 236 -30.53 -3.97 6.88
N GLY A 237 -30.50 -3.25 8.00
CA GLY A 237 -31.27 -3.66 9.16
C GLY A 237 -32.73 -3.74 8.75
N GLY A 238 -33.28 -4.94 8.66
CA GLY A 238 -34.66 -5.15 9.05
C GLY A 238 -34.66 -5.01 10.58
N GLY A 239 -35.38 -4.06 11.17
CA GLY A 239 -36.81 -3.89 10.92
C GLY A 239 -37.56 -5.06 11.54
N GLY A 240 -37.23 -5.41 12.80
CA GLY A 240 -38.02 -6.30 13.64
C GLY A 240 -39.04 -5.44 14.38
N THR A 241 -40.23 -5.45 13.84
CA THR A 241 -41.52 -4.98 14.35
C THR A 241 -41.69 -5.14 15.86
N GLY A 242 -42.14 -4.07 16.52
CA GLY A 242 -42.91 -4.18 17.74
C GLY A 242 -44.34 -4.62 17.43
N GLU A 243 -44.86 -5.52 18.26
CA GLU A 243 -46.28 -5.85 18.48
C GLU A 243 -46.29 -6.68 19.78
N GLU A 244 -46.46 -6.08 20.96
CA GLU A 244 -47.71 -5.77 21.69
C GLU A 244 -48.47 -6.99 22.23
N ARG A 245 -48.86 -6.88 23.51
CA ARG A 245 -49.89 -7.61 24.31
C ARG A 245 -49.37 -8.82 25.11
N ALA A 246 -49.69 -8.99 26.40
CA ALA A 246 -50.55 -8.27 27.35
C ALA A 246 -49.99 -8.46 28.77
#